data_AF-A0A3M0XWI9-F1
#
_entry.id   AF-A0A3M0XWI9-F1
#
_cell.length_a   1.000
_cell.length_b   1.000
_cell.length_c   1.000
_cell.angle_alpha   90.00
_cell.angle_beta   90.00
_cell.angle_gamma   90.00
#
_symmetry.space_group_name_H-M   'P 1'
#
loop_
_entity.id
_entity.type
_entity.pdbx_description
1 polymer ?
#
loop_
_entity_poly.entity_id
_entity_poly.type
_entity_poly.pdbx_seq_one_letter_code
_entity_poly.pdbx_strand_id
1 'polypeptide(L)'
;MRTLIERGVLAGLGLLSMTHEKAHQIVDELVKKGEVRREEVESFIEDLVRRGEEERQAMRKLVREEVSGVVGELGLATKGDIQALKEEIRKLGRS
;
A
#
# COMPACT_ATOMS: atom_id res chain seq x y z
N MET A 1 4.02 -21.26 -22.57
CA MET A 1 3.22 -21.81 -21.45
C MET A 1 3.78 -21.44 -20.08
N ARG A 2 5.11 -21.55 -19.82
CA ARG A 2 5.76 -21.15 -18.55
C ARG A 2 5.43 -19.73 -18.07
N THR A 3 5.60 -18.74 -18.93
CA THR A 3 5.23 -17.33 -18.66
C THR A 3 3.75 -17.09 -18.39
N LEU A 4 2.84 -18.01 -18.77
CA LEU A 4 1.41 -17.87 -18.48
C LEU A 4 1.06 -18.28 -17.05
N ILE A 5 1.81 -19.22 -16.47
CA ILE A 5 1.60 -19.66 -15.08
C ILE A 5 2.13 -18.60 -14.11
N GLU A 6 3.34 -18.08 -14.33
CA GLU A 6 3.87 -16.93 -13.58
C GLU A 6 2.91 -15.74 -13.66
N ARG A 7 2.50 -15.37 -14.89
CA ARG A 7 1.55 -14.27 -15.08
C ARG A 7 0.20 -14.57 -14.43
N GLY A 8 -0.24 -15.83 -14.39
CA GLY A 8 -1.48 -16.25 -13.74
C GLY A 8 -1.42 -16.15 -12.21
N VAL A 9 -0.30 -16.52 -11.60
CA VAL A 9 -0.07 -16.37 -10.14
C VAL A 9 0.06 -14.89 -9.77
N LEU A 10 0.82 -14.12 -10.55
CA LEU A 10 0.95 -12.67 -10.39
C LEU A 10 -0.38 -11.95 -10.59
N ALA A 11 -1.20 -12.38 -11.55
CA ALA A 11 -2.55 -11.86 -11.77
C ALA A 11 -3.53 -12.25 -10.66
N GLY A 12 -3.45 -13.48 -10.13
CA GLY A 12 -4.32 -13.97 -9.06
C GLY A 12 -4.02 -13.35 -7.70
N LEU A 13 -2.76 -13.01 -7.43
CA LEU A 13 -2.36 -12.29 -6.22
C LEU A 13 -2.57 -10.77 -6.37
N GLY A 14 -2.41 -10.25 -7.58
CA GLY A 14 -2.44 -8.82 -7.86
C GLY A 14 -1.17 -8.12 -7.36
N LEU A 15 -0.76 -7.07 -8.08
CA LEU A 15 0.45 -6.30 -7.77
C LEU A 15 0.38 -5.63 -6.39
N LEU A 16 -0.82 -5.29 -5.93
CA LEU A 16 -1.05 -4.67 -4.62
C LEU A 16 -0.86 -5.61 -3.43
N SER A 17 -0.86 -6.93 -3.63
CA SER A 17 -0.58 -7.91 -2.56
C SER A 17 0.84 -8.49 -2.63
N MET A 18 1.63 -8.05 -3.62
CA MET A 18 3.02 -8.45 -3.76
C MET A 18 3.82 -8.00 -2.53
N THR A 19 4.66 -8.91 -2.02
CA THR A 19 5.58 -8.67 -0.91
C THR A 19 6.94 -9.22 -1.27
N HIS A 20 7.97 -8.78 -0.55
CA HIS A 20 9.34 -9.27 -0.73
C HIS A 20 9.40 -10.80 -0.59
N GLU A 21 8.83 -11.41 0.47
CA GLU A 21 8.78 -12.88 0.60
C GLU A 21 8.13 -13.58 -0.60
N LYS A 22 6.97 -13.10 -1.05
CA LYS A 22 6.24 -13.74 -2.16
C LYS A 22 7.02 -13.65 -3.46
N ALA A 23 7.69 -12.53 -3.67
CA ALA A 23 8.49 -12.31 -4.86
C ALA A 23 9.74 -13.22 -4.87
N HIS A 24 10.41 -13.36 -3.72
CA HIS A 24 11.51 -14.31 -3.55
C HIS A 24 11.08 -15.77 -3.75
N GLN A 25 9.90 -16.15 -3.26
CA GLN A 25 9.34 -17.49 -3.49
C GLN A 25 9.11 -17.79 -4.97
N ILE A 26 8.58 -16.81 -5.72
CA ILE A 26 8.37 -16.95 -7.17
C ILE A 26 9.72 -17.12 -7.88
N VAL A 27 10.73 -16.30 -7.56
CA VAL A 27 12.08 -16.42 -8.14
C VAL A 27 12.69 -17.79 -7.85
N ASP A 28 12.63 -18.24 -6.60
CA ASP A 28 13.18 -19.54 -6.21
C ASP A 28 12.53 -20.69 -6.97
N GLU A 29 11.22 -20.64 -7.21
CA GLU A 29 10.53 -21.63 -8.03
C GLU A 29 11.00 -21.63 -9.48
N LEU A 30 11.23 -20.46 -10.06
CA LEU A 30 11.63 -20.32 -11.46
C LEU A 30 13.08 -20.75 -11.69
N VAL A 31 13.97 -20.38 -10.76
CA VAL A 31 15.37 -20.83 -10.77
C VAL A 31 15.41 -22.36 -10.62
N LYS A 32 14.64 -22.94 -9.69
CA LYS A 32 14.54 -24.41 -9.53
C LYS A 32 14.04 -25.11 -10.79
N LYS A 33 13.12 -24.49 -11.53
CA LYS A 33 12.58 -25.03 -12.80
C LYS A 33 13.52 -24.80 -14.00
N GLY A 34 14.67 -24.14 -13.80
CA GLY A 34 15.61 -23.76 -14.84
C GLY A 34 15.03 -22.76 -15.83
N GLU A 35 14.04 -21.96 -15.39
CA GLU A 35 13.32 -21.00 -16.23
C GLU A 35 14.05 -19.67 -16.36
N VAL A 36 14.79 -19.30 -15.33
CA VAL A 36 15.49 -18.01 -15.21
C VAL A 36 16.78 -18.20 -14.43
N ARG A 37 17.80 -17.37 -14.69
CA ARG A 37 18.96 -17.26 -13.80
C ARG A 37 18.63 -16.28 -12.68
N ARG A 38 19.03 -16.60 -11.44
CA ARG A 38 18.74 -15.77 -10.25
C ARG A 38 19.14 -14.30 -10.44
N GLU A 39 20.33 -14.11 -11.02
CA GLU A 39 20.96 -12.82 -11.32
C GLU A 39 20.11 -11.93 -12.26
N GLU A 40 19.30 -12.54 -13.13
CA GLU A 40 18.53 -11.82 -14.16
C GLU A 40 17.20 -11.27 -13.64
N VAL A 41 16.69 -11.83 -12.54
CA VAL A 41 15.33 -11.56 -12.03
C VAL A 41 15.31 -10.83 -10.70
N GLU A 42 16.43 -10.82 -9.95
CA GLU A 42 16.51 -10.22 -8.63
C GLU A 42 16.20 -8.70 -8.66
N SER A 43 16.83 -7.95 -9.57
CA SER A 43 16.57 -6.51 -9.75
C SER A 43 15.16 -6.20 -10.24
N PHE A 44 14.61 -7.04 -11.13
CA PHE A 44 13.25 -6.90 -11.64
C PHE A 44 12.21 -7.06 -10.51
N ILE A 45 12.46 -8.00 -9.60
CA ILE A 45 11.59 -8.25 -8.45
C ILE A 45 11.68 -7.12 -7.43
N GLU A 46 12.87 -6.61 -7.13
CA GLU A 46 13.03 -5.44 -6.26
C GLU A 46 12.23 -4.24 -6.81
N ASP A 47 12.32 -3.98 -8.11
CA ASP A 47 11.54 -2.94 -8.77
C ASP A 47 10.03 -3.19 -8.71
N LEU A 48 9.59 -4.44 -8.86
CA LEU A 48 8.18 -4.81 -8.79
C LEU A 48 7.61 -4.61 -7.37
N VAL A 49 8.36 -5.03 -6.34
CA VAL A 49 7.99 -4.85 -4.94
C VAL A 49 7.93 -3.37 -4.60
N ARG A 50 8.95 -2.59 -4.98
CA ARG A 50 9.01 -1.15 -4.76
C ARG A 50 7.80 -0.42 -5.37
N ARG A 51 7.48 -0.72 -6.64
CA ARG A 51 6.29 -0.15 -7.30
C ARG A 51 5.00 -0.55 -6.60
N GLY A 52 4.89 -1.80 -6.13
CA GLY A 52 3.75 -2.27 -5.36
C GLY A 52 3.57 -1.51 -4.04
N GLU A 53 4.66 -1.13 -3.38
CA GLU A 53 4.64 -0.29 -2.17
C GLU A 53 4.21 1.15 -2.46
N GLU A 54 4.75 1.75 -3.52
CA GLU A 54 4.39 3.11 -3.98
C GLU A 54 2.89 3.21 -4.30
N GLU A 55 2.35 2.28 -5.09
CA GLU A 55 0.92 2.20 -5.42
C GLU A 55 0.05 1.99 -4.18
N ARG A 56 0.50 1.17 -3.22
CA ARG A 56 -0.22 0.96 -1.96
C ARG A 56 -0.26 2.24 -1.11
N GLN A 57 0.82 3.03 -1.11
CA GLN A 57 0.83 4.33 -0.43
C GLN A 57 -0.11 5.33 -1.09
N ALA A 58 -0.10 5.41 -2.42
CA ALA A 58 -1.00 6.27 -3.19
C ALA A 58 -2.48 5.90 -2.91
N MET A 59 -2.82 4.61 -2.95
CA MET A 59 -4.16 4.14 -2.64
C MET A 59 -4.57 4.47 -1.20
N ARG A 60 -3.67 4.29 -0.22
CA ARG A 60 -3.94 4.67 1.18
C ARG A 60 -4.17 6.18 1.34
N LYS A 61 -3.49 7.01 0.55
CA LYS A 61 -3.69 8.47 0.55
C LYS A 61 -5.07 8.83 0.01
N LEU A 62 -5.42 8.27 -1.15
CA LEU A 62 -6.73 8.46 -1.76
C LEU A 62 -7.87 8.09 -0.80
N VAL A 63 -7.80 6.90 -0.19
CA VAL A 63 -8.81 6.45 0.79
C VAL A 63 -8.92 7.42 1.98
N ARG A 64 -7.80 7.93 2.49
CA ARG A 64 -7.83 8.91 3.59
C ARG A 64 -8.47 10.23 3.17
N GLU A 65 -8.16 10.70 1.96
CA GLU A 65 -8.72 11.94 1.41
C GLU A 65 -10.24 11.81 1.23
N GLU A 66 -10.70 10.72 0.62
CA GLU A 66 -12.14 10.47 0.44
C GLU A 66 -12.88 10.36 1.78
N VAL A 67 -12.34 9.62 2.74
CA VAL A 67 -12.95 9.51 4.08
C VAL A 67 -12.98 10.87 4.77
N SER A 68 -11.91 11.66 4.68
CA SER A 68 -11.87 13.00 5.25
C SER A 68 -12.88 13.93 4.58
N GLY A 69 -13.07 13.82 3.27
CA GLY A 69 -14.09 14.55 2.51
C GLY A 69 -15.49 14.22 3.02
N VAL A 70 -15.84 12.94 3.09
CA VAL A 70 -17.13 12.47 3.60
C VAL A 70 -17.40 12.93 5.03
N VAL A 71 -16.41 12.85 5.93
CA VAL A 71 -16.52 13.33 7.31
C VAL A 71 -16.86 14.83 7.34
N GLY A 72 -16.21 15.62 6.48
CA GLY A 72 -16.48 17.04 6.32
C GLY A 72 -17.88 17.33 5.78
N GLU A 73 -18.31 16.61 4.73
CA GLU A 73 -19.65 16.76 4.13
C GLU A 73 -20.78 16.42 5.12
N LEU A 74 -20.58 15.42 5.98
CA LEU A 74 -21.53 15.04 7.02
C LEU A 74 -21.52 15.98 8.24
N GLY A 75 -20.62 16.98 8.28
CA GLY A 75 -20.51 17.92 9.38
C GLY A 75 -20.04 17.28 10.69
N LEU A 76 -19.30 16.15 10.62
CA LEU A 76 -18.84 15.45 11.80
C LEU A 76 -17.63 16.15 12.40
N ALA A 77 -17.70 16.45 13.70
CA ALA A 77 -16.58 17.04 14.42
C ALA A 77 -15.38 16.07 14.51
N THR A 78 -14.21 16.56 14.15
CA THR A 78 -12.96 15.81 14.26
C THR A 78 -12.35 15.91 15.66
N LYS A 79 -11.38 15.06 15.96
CA LYS A 79 -10.58 15.19 17.19
C LYS A 79 -9.85 16.53 17.27
N GLY A 80 -9.45 17.10 16.13
CA GLY A 80 -8.81 18.41 16.06
C GLY A 80 -9.75 19.52 16.51
N ASP A 81 -10.98 19.50 16.01
CA ASP A 81 -12.02 20.47 16.39
C ASP A 81 -12.31 20.43 17.89
N ILE A 82 -12.39 19.23 18.47
CA ILE A 82 -12.59 19.05 19.91
C ILE A 82 -11.40 19.58 20.72
N GLN A 83 -10.16 19.40 20.24
CA GLN A 83 -8.97 19.94 20.92
C GLN A 83 -8.94 21.46 20.86
N ALA A 84 -9.22 22.05 19.70
CA ALA A 84 -9.30 23.50 19.53
C ALA A 84 -10.35 24.12 20.48
N LEU A 85 -11.56 23.52 20.55
CA LEU A 85 -12.61 23.94 21.48
C LEU A 85 -12.17 23.83 22.94
N LYS A 86 -11.47 22.75 23.33
CA LYS A 86 -10.95 22.60 24.70
C LYS A 86 -9.93 23.68 25.06
N GLU A 87 -9.08 24.08 24.13
CA GLU A 87 -8.12 25.15 24.35
C GLU A 87 -8.81 26.51 24.50
N GLU A 88 -9.82 26.79 23.67
CA GLU A 88 -10.60 28.02 23.74
C GLU A 88 -11.35 28.14 25.06
N ILE A 89 -12.02 27.08 25.51
CA ILE A 89 -12.69 27.01 26.82
C ILE A 89 -11.70 27.27 27.96
N ARG A 90 -10.49 26.69 27.90
CA ARG A 90 -9.46 26.92 28.92
C ARG A 90 -8.97 28.37 28.95
N LYS A 91 -8.92 29.05 27.81
CA LYS A 91 -8.54 30.48 27.75
C LYS A 91 -9.64 31.34 28.37
N LEU A 92 -10.90 31.08 28.03
CA LEU A 92 -12.05 31.81 28.56
C LEU A 92 -12.23 31.61 30.07
N GLY A 93 -12.06 30.38 30.58
CA GLY A 93 -12.17 30.07 32.01
C GLY A 93 -11.00 30.55 32.88
N ARG A 94 -10.02 31.25 32.29
CA ARG A 94 -8.90 31.90 33.00
C ARG A 94 -9.05 33.43 33.05
N SER A 95 -10.12 33.98 32.47
CA SER A 95 -10.52 35.39 32.59
C SER A 95 -11.67 35.54 33.58
#